data_AF-A0A3D1MHV7-F1
#
_entry.id   AF-A0A3D1MHV7-F1
#
_cell.length_a   1.000
_cell.length_b   1.000
_cell.length_c   1.000
_cell.angle_alpha   90.00
_cell.angle_beta   90.00
_cell.angle_gamma   90.00
#
_symmetry.space_group_name_H-M   'P 1'
#
loop_
_entity.id
_entity.type
_entity.pdbx_description
1 polymer ?
#
loop_
_entity_poly.entity_id
_entity_poly.type
_entity_poly.pdbx_seq_one_letter_code
_entity_poly.pdbx_strand_id
1 'polypeptide(L)'
;MPHDQEKEILFAFNHASEVLKLTGFTFRPMLGRKSAVADIKRAYRLGHTNLKTKIVTVDIYTARLRKPKKMSAILAVIAHEFAHHEKKPYRQKYRGRWINRIHYPSFYRQVKKNMEKFKKDAVLGRYFKF
;
A
#
# COMPACT_ATOMS: atom_id res chain seq x y z
N MET A 1 22.02 -7.36 -6.79
CA MET A 1 21.46 -6.02 -6.49
C MET A 1 19.93 -5.91 -6.37
N PRO A 2 19.10 -6.99 -6.33
CA PRO A 2 17.69 -6.88 -5.87
C PRO A 2 17.55 -6.78 -4.34
N HIS A 3 18.53 -7.30 -3.61
CA HIS A 3 18.46 -7.54 -2.17
C HIS A 3 18.52 -6.26 -1.31
N ASP A 4 19.20 -5.20 -1.78
CA ASP A 4 19.34 -3.96 -1.01
C ASP A 4 18.09 -3.09 -1.06
N GLN A 5 17.41 -3.09 -2.21
CA GLN A 5 16.14 -2.37 -2.34
C GLN A 5 15.03 -3.01 -1.52
N GLU A 6 14.96 -4.35 -1.45
CA GLU A 6 13.98 -5.03 -0.61
C GLU A 6 14.19 -4.75 0.88
N LYS A 7 15.44 -4.67 1.33
CA LYS A 7 15.78 -4.24 2.70
C LYS A 7 15.34 -2.80 2.97
N GLU A 8 15.61 -1.89 2.04
CA GLU A 8 15.20 -0.49 2.14
C GLU A 8 13.67 -0.36 2.22
N ILE A 9 12.94 -1.13 1.40
CA ILE A 9 11.47 -1.17 1.42
C ILE A 9 10.95 -1.72 2.74
N LEU A 10 11.56 -2.80 3.25
CA LEU A 10 11.17 -3.38 4.53
C LEU A 10 11.41 -2.40 5.69
N PHE A 11 12.56 -1.72 5.68
CA PHE A 11 12.86 -0.65 6.63
C PHE A 11 11.82 0.47 6.56
N ALA A 12 11.53 0.98 5.36
CA ALA A 12 10.53 2.02 5.15
C ALA A 12 9.12 1.57 5.56
N PHE A 13 8.76 0.31 5.35
CA PHE A 13 7.49 -0.26 5.79
C PHE A 13 7.38 -0.30 7.32
N ASN A 14 8.41 -0.77 8.01
CA ASN A 14 8.42 -0.85 9.47
C ASN A 14 8.29 0.55 10.08
N HIS A 15 9.10 1.51 9.59
CA HIS A 15 9.02 2.91 10.02
C HIS A 15 7.66 3.54 9.69
N ALA A 16 7.06 3.23 8.54
CA ALA A 16 5.71 3.68 8.21
C ALA A 16 4.65 3.14 9.19
N SER A 17 4.80 1.89 9.64
CA SER A 17 3.94 1.31 10.67
C SER A 17 4.08 2.06 12.00
N GLU A 18 5.30 2.42 12.39
CA GLU A 18 5.59 3.19 13.60
C GLU A 18 5.02 4.61 13.54
N VAL A 19 5.22 5.32 12.42
CA VAL A 19 4.68 6.68 12.18
C VAL A 19 3.15 6.71 12.32
N LEU A 20 2.47 5.63 11.91
CA LEU A 20 1.02 5.50 12.04
C LEU A 20 0.57 4.84 13.35
N LYS A 21 1.50 4.43 14.22
CA LYS A 21 1.22 3.70 15.47
C LYS A 21 0.42 2.41 15.23
N LEU A 22 0.72 1.73 14.12
CA LEU A 22 0.13 0.46 13.74
C LEU A 22 1.10 -0.67 14.10
N THR A 23 0.62 -1.73 14.76
CA THR A 23 1.47 -2.83 15.26
C THR A 23 1.02 -4.19 14.74
N GLY A 24 1.98 -5.12 14.67
CA GLY A 24 1.76 -6.50 14.26
C GLY A 24 1.53 -6.67 12.76
N PHE A 25 2.09 -5.79 11.93
CA PHE A 25 2.00 -5.86 10.48
C PHE A 25 3.23 -6.56 9.90
N THR A 26 3.02 -7.33 8.84
CA THR A 26 4.10 -8.00 8.10
C THR A 26 4.07 -7.57 6.65
N PHE A 27 5.23 -7.17 6.12
CA PHE A 27 5.39 -6.86 4.71
C PHE A 27 5.69 -8.10 3.88
N ARG A 28 5.12 -8.18 2.68
CA ARG A 28 5.49 -9.16 1.66
C ARG A 28 5.61 -8.48 0.28
N PRO A 29 6.73 -8.59 -0.44
CA PRO A 29 6.77 -8.16 -1.83
C PRO A 29 5.89 -9.09 -2.68
N MET A 30 5.21 -8.55 -3.68
CA MET A 30 4.46 -9.34 -4.66
C MET A 30 5.41 -9.95 -5.68
N LEU A 31 5.91 -11.15 -5.40
CA LEU A 31 6.90 -11.85 -6.23
C LEU A 31 6.29 -12.66 -7.40
N GLY A 32 4.96 -12.84 -7.41
CA GLY A 32 4.27 -13.73 -8.34
C GLY A 32 4.21 -13.29 -9.81
N ARG A 33 4.71 -12.09 -10.16
CA ARG A 33 4.71 -11.60 -11.55
C ARG A 33 6.12 -11.58 -12.13
N LYS A 34 6.43 -12.63 -12.91
CA LYS A 34 7.68 -12.75 -13.66
C LYS A 34 7.66 -11.99 -14.99
N SER A 35 6.48 -11.71 -15.53
CA SER A 35 6.30 -11.05 -16.83
C SER A 35 5.58 -9.71 -16.72
N ALA A 36 5.76 -8.89 -17.76
CA ALA A 36 5.03 -7.64 -17.95
C ALA A 36 3.51 -7.90 -18.01
N VAL A 37 2.73 -6.98 -17.43
CA VAL A 37 1.27 -7.07 -17.48
C VAL A 37 0.79 -6.52 -18.82
N ALA A 38 0.25 -7.41 -19.67
CA ALA A 38 -0.25 -7.08 -20.99
C ALA A 38 -1.48 -6.15 -20.95
N ASP A 39 -2.43 -6.40 -20.03
CA ASP A 39 -3.60 -5.55 -19.80
C ASP A 39 -3.59 -4.98 -18.37
N ILE A 40 -3.07 -3.77 -18.25
CA ILE A 40 -2.97 -3.05 -16.97
C ILE A 40 -4.36 -2.70 -16.42
N LYS A 41 -5.37 -2.47 -17.27
CA LYS A 41 -6.68 -1.97 -16.85
C LYS A 41 -7.52 -3.03 -16.16
N ARG A 42 -7.39 -4.30 -16.55
CA ARG A 42 -8.22 -5.40 -16.03
C ARG A 42 -7.57 -6.23 -14.93
N ALA A 43 -6.24 -6.37 -14.92
CA ALA A 43 -5.57 -7.37 -14.08
C ALA A 43 -4.54 -6.81 -13.08
N TYR A 44 -4.24 -5.51 -13.11
CA TYR A 44 -3.13 -4.96 -12.33
C TYR A 44 -3.51 -4.59 -10.89
N ARG A 45 -3.16 -5.46 -9.94
CA ARG A 45 -3.19 -5.15 -8.50
C ARG A 45 -1.85 -4.56 -8.06
N LEU A 46 -1.87 -3.37 -7.47
CA LEU A 46 -0.70 -2.68 -6.91
C LEU A 46 -0.33 -3.18 -5.52
N GLY A 47 -1.34 -3.51 -4.72
CA GLY A 47 -1.18 -4.01 -3.36
C GLY A 47 -2.47 -4.70 -2.90
N HIS A 48 -2.37 -5.38 -1.78
CA HIS A 48 -3.51 -5.83 -1.00
C HIS A 48 -3.07 -6.09 0.45
N THR A 49 -4.02 -6.02 1.37
CA THR A 49 -3.81 -6.42 2.76
C THR A 49 -4.83 -7.45 3.22
N ASN A 50 -4.38 -8.35 4.10
CA ASN A 50 -5.27 -9.20 4.86
C ASN A 50 -5.63 -8.53 6.20
N LEU A 51 -6.90 -8.20 6.38
CA LEU A 51 -7.39 -7.50 7.58
C LEU A 51 -7.30 -8.33 8.88
N LYS A 52 -7.22 -9.65 8.78
CA LYS A 52 -7.11 -10.55 9.94
C LYS A 52 -5.64 -10.77 10.32
N THR A 53 -4.83 -11.16 9.33
CA THR A 53 -3.42 -11.52 9.58
C THR A 53 -2.46 -10.33 9.48
N LYS A 54 -2.94 -9.14 9.11
CA LYS A 54 -2.14 -7.90 8.96
C LYS A 54 -0.95 -8.04 8.02
N ILE A 55 -1.04 -8.98 7.08
CA ILE A 55 -0.05 -9.12 5.99
C ILE A 55 -0.38 -8.05 4.94
N VAL A 56 0.59 -7.21 4.61
CA VAL A 56 0.51 -6.20 3.55
C VAL A 56 1.42 -6.65 2.42
N THR A 57 0.82 -6.85 1.25
CA THR A 57 1.53 -7.27 0.05
C THR A 57 1.55 -6.15 -0.97
N VAL A 58 2.72 -5.76 -1.47
CA VAL A 58 2.88 -4.66 -2.45
C VAL A 58 3.69 -5.12 -3.65
N ASP A 59 3.24 -4.77 -4.86
CA ASP A 59 4.04 -4.91 -6.08
C ASP A 59 5.10 -3.81 -6.09
N ILE A 60 6.35 -4.19 -5.83
CA ILE A 60 7.48 -3.27 -5.77
C ILE A 60 8.06 -2.95 -7.15
N TYR A 61 7.52 -3.56 -8.21
CA TYR A 61 7.95 -3.36 -9.59
C TYR A 61 6.84 -2.72 -10.44
N THR A 62 7.23 -1.96 -11.45
CA THR A 62 6.33 -1.35 -12.43
C THR A 62 5.57 -2.41 -13.24
N ALA A 63 4.34 -2.10 -13.66
CA ALA A 63 3.45 -3.06 -14.32
C ALA A 63 4.03 -3.56 -15.66
N ARG A 64 4.47 -2.62 -16.49
CA ARG A 64 4.84 -2.86 -17.89
C ARG A 64 6.29 -3.29 -18.07
N LEU A 65 7.22 -2.64 -17.39
CA LEU A 65 8.65 -2.86 -17.59
C LEU A 65 9.28 -3.75 -16.52
N ARG A 66 8.54 -4.10 -15.46
CA ARG A 66 9.06 -4.80 -14.26
C ARG A 66 10.31 -4.15 -13.66
N LYS A 67 10.55 -2.87 -13.93
CA LYS A 67 11.58 -2.06 -13.27
C LYS A 67 11.15 -1.73 -11.85
N PRO A 68 12.08 -1.58 -10.90
CA PRO A 68 11.70 -1.21 -9.54
C PRO A 68 10.92 0.11 -9.48
N LYS A 69 9.94 0.19 -8.59
CA LYS A 69 9.18 1.41 -8.35
C LYS A 69 9.99 2.40 -7.52
N LYS A 70 9.70 3.69 -7.68
CA LYS A 70 10.14 4.72 -6.75
C LYS A 70 9.59 4.42 -5.34
N MET A 71 10.39 4.68 -4.31
CA MET A 71 9.97 4.45 -2.92
C MET A 71 8.70 5.22 -2.55
N SER A 72 8.55 6.46 -3.02
CA SER A 72 7.31 7.25 -2.83
C SER A 72 6.06 6.58 -3.40
N ALA A 73 6.17 5.85 -4.51
CA ALA A 73 5.06 5.10 -5.09
C ALA A 73 4.73 3.85 -4.25
N ILE A 74 5.73 3.19 -3.69
CA ILE A 74 5.55 2.04 -2.78
C ILE A 74 4.88 2.51 -1.47
N LEU A 75 5.38 3.61 -0.88
CA LEU A 75 4.80 4.21 0.32
C LEU A 75 3.35 4.67 0.11
N ALA A 76 2.99 5.13 -1.10
CA ALA A 76 1.61 5.44 -1.44
C ALA A 76 0.69 4.21 -1.40
N VAL A 77 1.17 3.06 -1.86
CA VAL A 77 0.43 1.79 -1.75
C VAL A 77 0.35 1.36 -0.29
N ILE A 78 1.46 1.44 0.47
CA ILE A 78 1.46 1.11 1.91
C ILE A 78 0.45 1.99 2.68
N ALA A 79 0.41 3.30 2.42
CA ALA A 79 -0.57 4.21 3.01
C ALA A 79 -2.02 3.79 2.72
N HIS A 80 -2.29 3.32 1.50
CA HIS A 80 -3.59 2.80 1.09
C HIS A 80 -3.95 1.52 1.84
N GLU A 81 -3.02 0.57 1.91
CA GLU A 81 -3.25 -0.71 2.58
C GLU A 81 -3.44 -0.53 4.10
N PHE A 82 -2.65 0.33 4.75
CA PHE A 82 -2.85 0.67 6.17
C PHE A 82 -4.18 1.39 6.42
N ALA A 83 -4.63 2.24 5.50
CA ALA A 83 -5.94 2.88 5.63
C ALA A 83 -7.09 1.86 5.64
N HIS A 84 -6.94 0.67 5.06
CA HIS A 84 -7.96 -0.39 5.18
C HIS A 84 -8.08 -0.95 6.60
N HIS A 85 -7.05 -0.83 7.44
CA HIS A 85 -7.10 -1.25 8.85
C HIS A 85 -7.68 -0.15 9.75
N GLU A 86 -7.38 1.12 9.45
CA GLU A 86 -7.93 2.28 10.16
C GLU A 86 -9.40 2.57 9.78
N LYS A 87 -9.75 2.30 8.52
CA LYS A 87 -11.07 2.50 7.90
C LYS A 87 -11.50 1.21 7.22
N LYS A 88 -11.92 0.26 8.05
CA LYS A 88 -12.34 -1.07 7.62
C LYS A 88 -13.45 -1.00 6.56
N PRO A 89 -13.40 -1.85 5.52
CA PRO A 89 -14.53 -2.09 4.66
C PRO A 89 -15.74 -2.56 5.45
N TYR A 90 -16.93 -2.18 5.00
CA TYR A 90 -18.19 -2.57 5.65
C TYR A 90 -19.26 -2.91 4.61
N ARG A 91 -20.32 -3.59 5.05
CA ARG A 91 -21.48 -3.91 4.21
C ARG A 91 -22.57 -2.87 4.41
N GLN A 92 -23.23 -2.47 3.33
CA GLN A 92 -24.35 -1.54 3.34
C GLN A 92 -25.46 -2.06 2.43
N LYS A 93 -26.72 -1.87 2.81
CA LYS A 93 -27.85 -2.08 1.90
C LYS A 93 -28.03 -0.82 1.04
N TYR A 94 -27.99 -0.97 -0.28
CA TYR A 94 -28.20 0.11 -1.24
C TYR A 94 -29.12 -0.36 -2.36
N ARG A 95 -30.25 0.34 -2.55
CA ARG A 95 -31.30 -0.03 -3.53
C ARG A 95 -31.68 -1.51 -3.43
N GLY A 96 -31.94 -1.99 -2.21
CA GLY A 96 -32.34 -3.37 -1.93
C GLY A 96 -31.22 -4.41 -1.91
N ARG A 97 -29.99 -4.09 -2.37
CA ARG A 97 -28.87 -5.04 -2.47
C ARG A 97 -27.81 -4.80 -1.41
N TRP A 98 -27.20 -5.87 -0.90
CA TRP A 98 -26.01 -5.78 -0.05
C TRP A 98 -24.78 -5.49 -0.90
N ILE A 99 -24.09 -4.39 -0.61
CA ILE A 99 -22.85 -3.99 -1.28
C ILE A 99 -21.70 -3.89 -0.28
N ASN A 100 -20.48 -4.14 -0.76
CA ASN A 100 -19.26 -3.93 0.01
C ASN A 100 -18.73 -2.52 -0.25
N ARG A 101 -18.64 -1.70 0.79
CA ARG A 101 -18.01 -0.38 0.75
C ARG A 101 -16.55 -0.53 1.15
N ILE A 102 -15.69 -0.63 0.13
CA ILE A 102 -14.23 -0.80 0.32
C ILE A 102 -13.54 0.57 0.33
N HIS A 103 -13.76 1.38 -0.71
CA HIS A 103 -13.14 2.70 -0.87
C HIS A 103 -14.19 3.82 -0.83
N TYR A 104 -14.58 4.22 0.37
CA TYR A 104 -15.57 5.29 0.61
C TYR A 104 -14.88 6.64 0.90
N PRO A 105 -15.59 7.78 0.90
CA PRO A 105 -14.95 9.10 1.01
C PRO A 105 -14.05 9.29 2.23
N SER A 106 -14.45 8.81 3.42
CA SER A 106 -13.59 8.87 4.61
C SER A 106 -12.38 7.94 4.55
N PHE A 107 -12.44 6.84 3.80
CA PHE A 107 -11.27 6.02 3.50
C PHE A 107 -10.23 6.84 2.70
N TYR A 108 -10.64 7.52 1.63
CA TYR A 108 -9.70 8.35 0.85
C TYR A 108 -9.10 9.50 1.66
N ARG A 109 -9.88 10.10 2.57
CA ARG A 109 -9.36 11.09 3.53
C ARG A 109 -8.30 10.47 4.45
N GLN A 110 -8.48 9.23 4.88
CA GLN A 110 -7.50 8.53 5.70
C GLN A 110 -6.21 8.25 4.92
N VAL A 111 -6.30 7.78 3.68
CA VAL A 111 -5.12 7.60 2.80
C VAL A 111 -4.33 8.91 2.68
N LYS A 112 -5.02 10.04 2.44
CA LYS A 112 -4.39 11.36 2.35
C LYS A 112 -3.68 11.73 3.67
N LYS A 113 -4.33 11.53 4.82
CA LYS A 113 -3.73 11.78 6.14
C LYS A 113 -2.47 10.94 6.38
N ASN A 114 -2.49 9.67 6.01
CA ASN A 114 -1.31 8.79 6.13
C ASN A 114 -0.15 9.29 5.27
N MET A 115 -0.45 9.67 4.02
CA MET A 115 0.54 10.26 3.12
C MET A 115 1.13 11.57 3.64
N GLU A 116 0.30 12.43 4.23
CA GLU A 116 0.78 13.69 4.84
C GLU A 116 1.70 13.42 6.03
N LYS A 117 1.41 12.41 6.86
CA LYS A 117 2.30 11.99 7.94
C LYS A 117 3.64 11.49 7.38
N PHE A 118 3.63 10.65 6.36
CA PHE A 118 4.85 10.14 5.73
C PHE A 118 5.72 11.26 5.14
N LYS A 119 5.10 12.26 4.50
CA LYS A 119 5.83 13.40 3.93
C LYS A 119 6.47 14.30 4.99
N LYS A 120 5.85 14.43 6.16
CA LYS A 120 6.34 15.25 7.28
C LYS A 120 7.37 14.55 8.16
N ASP A 121 7.41 13.21 8.12
CA ASP A 121 8.36 12.41 8.87
C ASP A 121 9.80 12.62 8.36
N ALA A 122 10.77 12.65 9.28
CA ALA A 122 12.17 12.97 8.97
C ALA A 122 12.90 11.86 8.17
N VAL A 123 12.44 10.61 8.29
CA VAL A 123 13.01 9.44 7.61
C VAL A 123 12.29 9.25 6.28
N LEU A 124 10.97 9.03 6.32
CA LEU A 124 10.17 8.76 5.13
C LEU A 124 10.04 9.97 4.21
N GLY A 125 10.04 11.18 4.76
CA GLY A 125 9.93 12.43 4.02
C GLY A 125 11.01 12.58 2.94
N ARG A 126 12.18 11.98 3.14
CA ARG A 126 13.30 11.99 2.18
C ARG A 126 12.93 11.35 0.85
N TYR A 127 12.09 10.32 0.85
CA TYR A 127 11.64 9.64 -0.36
C TYR A 127 10.67 10.45 -1.22
N PHE A 128 10.17 11.59 -0.69
CA PHE A 128 9.24 12.48 -1.38
C PHE A 128 9.89 13.78 -1.87
N LYS A 129 11.14 14.05 -1.47
CA LYS A 129 11.92 15.18 -1.97
C LYS A 129 12.58 14.75 -3.28
N PHE A 130 12.41 15.54 -4.32
CA PHE A 130 13.09 15.36 -5.61
C PHE A 130 14.31 16.27 -5.66
#